data_AF-A0AA44RF02-F1
#
_entry.id   AF-A0AA44RF02-F1
#
_cell.length_a   1.000
_cell.length_b   1.000
_cell.length_c   1.000
_cell.angle_alpha   90.00
_cell.angle_beta   90.00
_cell.angle_gamma   90.00
#
_symmetry.space_group_name_H-M   'P 1'
#
loop_
_entity.id
_entity.type
_entity.pdbx_description
1 polymer ?
#
loop_
_entity_poly.entity_id
_entity_poly.type
_entity_poly.pdbx_seq_one_letter_code
_entity_poly.pdbx_strand_id
1 'polypeptide(L)'
;MQRKAISFCIALALSGNTFAADLNNNEDKKKQCPENISSLSQAELAKLSPECQKATESVLEQGWAWAVGGIAAVAATVGIAASGGGGSSHSSSGLPVDPVTPVDPVTPVDPVTPVDPVDPVTPDTPPSVYDNGVTLDRGAKTLTFASLVVNGVTYTNTTFAITKQGDGYLLTAPDGKTLTVTSLNVMGNALVMQGTYGSNNLFWSYNRAGELTLASADTTVIDGDGQQKTVDGGSTAGGPGDTGTIINGDDNDVNVNGDTGATGGGTGTDVNGNDNTINNGGNNTADGAGSTGTDVTGDGNDINNTGDNSGTNGGTGTGVDGNDNTINNGGKNTADGEGSTGTDVTGDGNDINNTGDNGATNGGTAPTAAPAQTWTATATQLITVATTPPTVQAPPVQT
;
A
#
# COMPACT_ATOMS: atom_id res chain seq x y z
N MET A 1 16.82 -33.93 6.72
CA MET A 1 17.37 -32.56 6.65
C MET A 1 16.33 -31.62 7.25
N GLN A 2 16.62 -31.05 8.42
CA GLN A 2 15.71 -30.18 9.16
C GLN A 2 15.69 -28.78 8.52
N ARG A 3 14.50 -28.27 8.19
CA ARG A 3 14.30 -26.88 7.79
C ARG A 3 14.39 -26.01 9.05
N LYS A 4 15.46 -25.23 9.18
CA LYS A 4 15.58 -24.21 10.22
C LYS A 4 14.91 -22.93 9.69
N ALA A 5 13.82 -22.52 10.33
CA ALA A 5 13.21 -21.22 10.11
C ALA A 5 14.21 -20.13 10.53
N ILE A 6 14.62 -19.30 9.57
CA ILE A 6 15.48 -18.15 9.82
C ILE A 6 14.58 -17.06 10.41
N SER A 7 14.90 -16.68 11.64
CA SER A 7 14.26 -15.60 12.40
C SER A 7 14.36 -14.28 11.63
N PHE A 8 13.22 -13.70 11.29
CA PHE A 8 13.09 -12.46 10.54
C PHE A 8 12.95 -11.29 11.53
N CYS A 9 14.06 -10.64 11.86
CA CYS A 9 14.02 -9.41 12.66
C CYS A 9 14.00 -8.22 11.70
N ILE A 10 12.80 -7.67 11.46
CA ILE A 10 12.62 -6.39 10.79
C ILE A 10 12.92 -5.29 11.82
N ALA A 11 14.14 -4.75 11.78
CA ALA A 11 14.55 -3.64 12.62
C ALA A 11 14.02 -2.31 12.06
N LEU A 12 12.69 -2.12 12.04
CA LEU A 12 12.11 -0.77 12.00
C LEU A 12 12.36 -0.13 13.37
N ALA A 13 13.26 0.84 13.44
CA ALA A 13 13.49 1.65 14.63
C ALA A 13 12.32 2.64 14.83
N LEU A 14 11.18 2.14 15.31
CA LEU A 14 10.07 2.97 15.78
C LEU A 14 10.35 3.36 17.24
N SER A 15 10.81 4.58 17.47
CA SER A 15 10.94 5.15 18.81
C SER A 15 9.56 5.54 19.35
N GLY A 16 8.96 4.67 20.17
CA GLY A 16 7.70 4.95 20.87
C GLY A 16 7.94 5.64 22.21
N ASN A 17 7.35 6.82 22.41
CA ASN A 17 7.10 7.37 23.75
C ASN A 17 5.64 7.13 24.13
N THR A 18 5.42 6.42 25.22
CA THR A 18 4.11 6.07 25.79
C THR A 18 3.57 7.21 26.64
N PHE A 19 2.30 7.61 26.46
CA PHE A 19 1.45 8.06 27.57
C PHE A 19 -0.02 7.72 27.30
N ALA A 20 -0.65 7.11 28.31
CA ALA A 20 -2.07 6.81 28.38
C ALA A 20 -2.88 8.06 28.76
N ALA A 21 -4.10 8.17 28.25
CA ALA A 21 -5.12 9.03 28.82
C ALA A 21 -6.46 8.29 28.89
N ASP A 22 -7.04 8.32 30.10
CA ASP A 22 -8.33 7.76 30.51
C ASP A 22 -9.49 8.24 29.63
N LEU A 23 -10.44 7.33 29.35
CA LEU A 23 -11.79 7.69 28.91
C LEU A 23 -12.77 7.46 30.05
N ASN A 24 -13.37 8.57 30.46
CA ASN A 24 -14.30 8.68 31.56
C ASN A 24 -15.70 8.20 31.17
N ASN A 25 -16.36 7.55 32.13
CA ASN A 25 -17.69 6.95 32.03
C ASN A 25 -18.81 7.96 31.75
N ASN A 26 -19.86 7.50 31.07
CA ASN A 26 -21.25 7.87 31.38
C ASN A 26 -22.18 6.73 30.98
N GLU A 27 -22.73 6.04 31.99
CA GLU A 27 -23.92 5.20 31.85
C GLU A 27 -25.20 6.06 31.86
N ASP A 28 -26.30 5.42 31.43
CA ASP A 28 -27.71 5.78 31.59
C ASP A 28 -28.41 6.63 30.53
N LYS A 29 -28.71 5.99 29.37
CA LYS A 29 -30.10 5.88 28.84
C LYS A 29 -30.27 4.58 28.01
N LYS A 30 -30.62 3.45 28.65
CA LYS A 30 -31.23 2.32 27.92
C LYS A 30 -32.60 2.77 27.38
N LYS A 31 -32.65 3.24 26.15
CA LYS A 31 -33.90 3.45 25.41
C LYS A 31 -34.01 2.39 24.32
N GLN A 32 -34.97 1.49 24.50
CA GLN A 32 -35.32 0.37 23.62
C GLN A 32 -35.45 0.85 22.16
N CYS A 33 -34.66 0.28 21.25
CA CYS A 33 -34.91 0.42 19.81
C CYS A 33 -36.09 -0.47 19.40
N PRO A 34 -36.85 -0.14 18.33
CA PRO A 34 -37.94 -0.99 17.84
C PRO A 34 -37.42 -2.36 17.39
N GLU A 35 -38.07 -3.45 17.81
CA GLU A 35 -37.61 -4.83 17.53
C GLU A 35 -37.72 -5.23 16.04
N ASN A 36 -38.47 -4.50 15.21
CA ASN A 36 -38.66 -4.79 13.78
C ASN A 36 -38.26 -3.61 12.89
N ILE A 37 -36.97 -3.28 12.88
CA ILE A 37 -36.40 -2.19 12.07
C ILE A 37 -36.56 -2.48 10.56
N SER A 38 -36.62 -3.75 10.17
CA SER A 38 -36.83 -4.21 8.79
C SER A 38 -38.20 -3.87 8.20
N SER A 39 -39.14 -3.39 9.01
CA SER A 39 -40.50 -3.00 8.57
C SER A 39 -40.70 -1.48 8.42
N LEU A 40 -39.71 -0.68 8.80
CA LEU A 40 -39.81 0.78 8.80
C LEU A 40 -39.46 1.35 7.42
N SER A 41 -40.24 2.32 6.97
CA SER A 41 -39.92 3.09 5.78
C SER A 41 -38.77 4.07 6.04
N GLN A 42 -38.08 4.51 5.00
CA GLN A 42 -36.90 5.39 5.11
C GLN A 42 -37.21 6.74 5.78
N ALA A 43 -38.46 7.20 5.70
CA ALA A 43 -38.93 8.41 6.38
C ALA A 43 -39.21 8.20 7.90
N GLU A 44 -39.38 6.95 8.34
CA GLU A 44 -39.55 6.58 9.74
C GLU A 44 -38.20 6.28 10.40
N LEU A 45 -37.25 5.73 9.64
CA LEU A 45 -35.86 5.50 10.04
C LEU A 45 -35.14 6.81 10.40
N ALA A 46 -35.41 7.87 9.64
CA ALA A 46 -34.89 9.22 9.89
C ALA A 46 -35.46 9.87 11.16
N LYS A 47 -36.54 9.33 11.74
CA LYS A 47 -37.14 9.80 13.00
C LYS A 47 -36.63 9.07 14.24
N LEU A 48 -35.78 8.05 14.08
CA LEU A 48 -35.18 7.31 15.18
C LEU A 48 -34.01 8.07 15.83
N SER A 49 -33.72 7.71 17.07
CA SER A 49 -32.52 8.16 17.78
C SER A 49 -31.24 7.80 17.00
N PRO A 50 -30.20 8.65 17.01
CA PRO A 50 -28.90 8.36 16.37
C PRO A 50 -28.28 7.02 16.80
N GLU A 51 -28.55 6.57 18.02
CA GLU A 51 -28.06 5.28 18.56
C GLU A 51 -28.73 4.08 17.88
N CYS A 52 -30.02 4.17 17.52
CA CYS A 52 -30.71 3.11 16.78
C CYS A 52 -30.39 3.13 15.27
N GLN A 53 -30.00 4.29 14.72
CA GLN A 53 -29.56 4.40 13.34
C GLN A 53 -28.22 3.65 13.12
N LYS A 54 -27.27 3.78 14.04
CA LYS A 54 -26.00 3.03 14.01
C LYS A 54 -26.17 1.51 14.12
N ALA A 55 -27.14 1.04 14.91
CA ALA A 55 -27.44 -0.39 15.02
C ALA A 55 -28.13 -0.95 13.75
N THR A 56 -28.67 -0.08 12.90
CA THR A 56 -29.33 -0.46 11.64
C THR A 56 -28.30 -0.63 10.51
N GLU A 57 -27.28 0.23 10.48
CA GLU A 57 -26.17 0.15 9.50
C GLU A 57 -25.35 -1.15 9.65
N SER A 58 -25.15 -1.65 10.87
CA SER A 58 -24.40 -2.89 11.11
C SER A 58 -25.11 -4.18 10.65
N VAL A 59 -26.43 -4.13 10.48
CA VAL A 59 -27.26 -5.29 10.05
C VAL A 59 -27.48 -5.28 8.53
N LEU A 60 -27.58 -4.10 7.92
CA LEU A 60 -27.74 -3.96 6.46
C LEU A 60 -26.45 -4.27 5.68
N GLU A 61 -25.28 -4.09 6.28
CA GLU A 61 -23.96 -4.36 5.65
C GLU A 61 -23.61 -5.87 5.57
N GLN A 62 -24.30 -6.76 6.28
CA GLN A 62 -24.07 -8.22 6.16
C GLN A 62 -24.76 -8.83 4.93
N GLY A 63 -25.50 -8.02 4.15
CA GLY A 63 -26.30 -8.49 3.01
C GLY A 63 -25.76 -8.14 1.63
N TRP A 64 -24.57 -7.55 1.50
CA TRP A 64 -24.08 -7.08 0.20
C TRP A 64 -23.03 -8.03 -0.40
N ALA A 65 -23.54 -9.10 -1.01
CA ALA A 65 -22.85 -9.75 -2.11
C ALA A 65 -23.01 -8.87 -3.36
N TRP A 66 -21.92 -8.26 -3.85
CA TRP A 66 -21.91 -7.75 -5.21
C TRP A 66 -20.69 -8.28 -5.96
N ALA A 67 -20.99 -9.18 -6.90
CA ALA A 67 -20.23 -9.32 -8.13
C ALA A 67 -20.52 -8.11 -9.02
N VAL A 68 -19.57 -7.81 -9.90
CA VAL A 68 -19.60 -6.74 -10.90
C VAL A 68 -20.95 -6.70 -11.63
N GLY A 69 -21.72 -5.63 -11.40
CA GLY A 69 -22.88 -5.24 -12.22
C GLY A 69 -24.22 -5.97 -12.00
N GLY A 70 -25.20 -5.29 -11.38
CA GLY A 70 -26.65 -5.48 -11.65
C GLY A 70 -27.48 -6.44 -10.76
N ILE A 71 -28.26 -5.85 -9.83
CA ILE A 71 -29.55 -6.23 -9.20
C ILE A 71 -29.97 -7.73 -9.02
N ALA A 72 -30.25 -8.16 -7.77
CA ALA A 72 -31.55 -8.72 -7.27
C ALA A 72 -31.45 -9.42 -5.89
N ALA A 73 -32.54 -9.36 -5.11
CA ALA A 73 -32.65 -9.65 -3.68
C ALA A 73 -33.25 -11.03 -3.30
N VAL A 74 -33.49 -11.23 -1.98
CA VAL A 74 -34.41 -12.18 -1.27
C VAL A 74 -33.74 -13.49 -0.78
N ALA A 75 -33.91 -14.02 0.44
CA ALA A 75 -34.54 -13.65 1.73
C ALA A 75 -34.00 -14.59 2.84
N ALA A 76 -34.11 -14.21 4.12
CA ALA A 76 -34.07 -15.16 5.23
C ALA A 76 -35.27 -14.95 6.18
N THR A 77 -36.00 -16.04 6.37
CA THR A 77 -37.21 -16.20 7.19
C THR A 77 -36.87 -16.52 8.65
N VAL A 78 -37.57 -15.81 9.57
CA VAL A 78 -38.16 -16.28 10.86
C VAL A 78 -37.17 -16.71 11.97
N GLY A 79 -37.33 -16.36 13.25
CA GLY A 79 -38.55 -15.95 13.93
C GLY A 79 -38.39 -15.38 15.35
N ILE A 80 -39.53 -14.86 15.77
CA ILE A 80 -39.87 -14.15 17.00
C ILE A 80 -39.94 -15.11 18.19
N ALA A 81 -39.51 -14.65 19.36
CA ALA A 81 -40.11 -15.04 20.63
C ALA A 81 -40.40 -13.78 21.46
N ALA A 82 -41.66 -13.33 21.40
CA ALA A 82 -42.22 -12.33 22.27
C ALA A 82 -42.81 -13.04 23.51
N SER A 83 -42.47 -12.57 24.71
CA SER A 83 -43.27 -12.80 25.91
C SER A 83 -43.73 -11.45 26.44
N GLY A 84 -44.98 -11.11 26.14
CA GLY A 84 -45.73 -10.10 26.88
C GLY A 84 -46.56 -10.78 27.96
N GLY A 85 -46.71 -10.12 29.11
CA GLY A 85 -47.67 -10.50 30.13
C GLY A 85 -47.49 -9.76 31.44
N GLY A 86 -48.27 -8.70 31.64
CA GLY A 86 -48.41 -8.03 32.94
C GLY A 86 -49.64 -8.49 33.73
N GLY A 87 -49.53 -8.40 35.06
CA GLY A 87 -50.60 -8.34 36.07
C GLY A 87 -51.14 -9.69 36.58
N SER A 88 -51.55 -9.89 37.83
CA SER A 88 -51.68 -9.06 39.05
C SER A 88 -52.04 -9.98 40.24
N SER A 89 -51.97 -9.46 41.48
CA SER A 89 -52.51 -10.09 42.69
C SER A 89 -54.05 -9.98 42.81
N HIS A 90 -54.68 -11.02 43.37
CA HIS A 90 -55.72 -11.05 44.44
C HIS A 90 -56.78 -12.16 44.29
N SER A 91 -57.24 -12.60 45.47
CA SER A 91 -58.05 -13.77 45.82
C SER A 91 -59.56 -13.63 45.60
N SER A 92 -60.22 -14.78 45.40
CA SER A 92 -61.30 -15.35 46.26
C SER A 92 -62.55 -15.84 45.50
N SER A 93 -62.84 -17.13 45.77
CA SER A 93 -64.17 -17.77 45.94
C SER A 93 -65.19 -17.81 44.81
N GLY A 94 -65.58 -19.03 44.42
CA GLY A 94 -66.98 -19.34 44.07
C GLY A 94 -67.24 -20.45 43.04
N LEU A 95 -67.61 -21.63 43.55
CA LEU A 95 -68.41 -22.72 42.95
C LEU A 95 -67.72 -23.80 42.07
N PRO A 96 -68.13 -25.09 42.20
CA PRO A 96 -67.49 -26.22 41.54
C PRO A 96 -68.04 -26.42 40.11
N VAL A 97 -67.16 -26.78 39.17
CA VAL A 97 -67.52 -27.21 37.81
C VAL A 97 -67.36 -28.73 37.67
N ASP A 98 -68.31 -29.34 36.96
CA ASP A 98 -68.45 -30.78 36.74
C ASP A 98 -67.22 -31.44 36.10
N PRO A 99 -67.04 -32.77 36.26
CA PRO A 99 -65.87 -33.49 35.77
C PRO A 99 -65.83 -33.49 34.23
N VAL A 100 -64.66 -33.15 33.68
CA VAL A 100 -64.35 -33.28 32.26
C VAL A 100 -64.22 -34.76 31.89
N THR A 101 -64.91 -35.16 30.82
CA THR A 101 -64.74 -36.48 30.19
C THR A 101 -63.30 -36.62 29.66
N PRO A 102 -62.65 -37.79 29.78
CA PRO A 102 -61.30 -38.00 29.25
C PRO A 102 -61.27 -37.74 27.73
N VAL A 103 -60.29 -36.96 27.29
CA VAL A 103 -59.94 -36.85 25.86
C VAL A 103 -59.21 -38.12 25.43
N ASP A 104 -59.58 -38.65 24.26
CA ASP A 104 -58.94 -39.82 23.65
C ASP A 104 -57.41 -39.60 23.50
N PRO A 105 -56.60 -40.67 23.60
CA PRO A 105 -55.16 -40.56 23.45
C PRO A 105 -54.80 -40.05 22.05
N VAL A 106 -54.00 -39.00 21.97
CA VAL A 106 -53.35 -38.57 20.72
C VAL A 106 -52.44 -39.69 20.23
N THR A 107 -52.61 -40.08 18.96
CA THR A 107 -51.71 -41.02 18.28
C THR A 107 -50.30 -40.42 18.23
N PRO A 108 -49.23 -41.19 18.54
CA PRO A 108 -47.86 -40.70 18.42
C PRO A 108 -47.58 -40.27 16.97
N VAL A 109 -47.02 -39.08 16.80
CA VAL A 109 -46.42 -38.66 15.52
C VAL A 109 -45.12 -39.44 15.32
N ASP A 110 -44.91 -39.95 14.10
CA ASP A 110 -43.69 -40.66 13.73
C ASP A 110 -42.45 -39.77 13.96
N PRO A 111 -41.31 -40.36 14.39
CA PRO A 111 -40.08 -39.62 14.57
C PRO A 111 -39.64 -38.99 13.24
N VAL A 112 -39.44 -37.68 13.22
CA VAL A 112 -38.74 -37.00 12.12
C VAL A 112 -37.32 -37.55 12.02
N THR A 113 -36.97 -38.06 10.84
CA THR A 113 -35.60 -38.46 10.53
C THR A 113 -34.67 -37.25 10.68
N PRO A 114 -33.50 -37.37 11.36
CA PRO A 114 -32.52 -36.30 11.41
C PRO A 114 -32.14 -35.89 9.99
N VAL A 115 -32.19 -34.59 9.71
CA VAL A 115 -31.58 -34.04 8.50
C VAL A 115 -30.06 -34.21 8.62
N ASP A 116 -29.41 -34.69 7.56
CA ASP A 116 -27.96 -34.78 7.53
C ASP A 116 -27.34 -33.40 7.82
N PRO A 117 -26.23 -33.32 8.58
CA PRO A 117 -25.50 -32.08 8.76
C PRO A 117 -25.12 -31.52 7.39
N VAL A 118 -25.51 -30.27 7.12
CA VAL A 118 -24.98 -29.54 5.98
C VAL A 118 -23.48 -29.31 6.22
N ASP A 119 -22.64 -29.77 5.30
CA ASP A 119 -21.23 -29.45 5.32
C ASP A 119 -21.05 -27.92 5.34
N PRO A 120 -20.17 -27.37 6.19
CA PRO A 120 -19.92 -25.94 6.19
C PRO A 120 -19.35 -25.53 4.83
N VAL A 121 -20.03 -24.61 4.15
CA VAL A 121 -19.55 -24.01 2.91
C VAL A 121 -18.40 -23.07 3.28
N THR A 122 -17.15 -23.42 2.97
CA THR A 122 -16.04 -22.45 2.94
C THR A 122 -16.17 -21.65 1.64
N PRO A 123 -16.40 -20.33 1.68
CA PRO A 123 -16.28 -19.50 0.49
C PRO A 123 -14.78 -19.31 0.22
N ASP A 124 -14.15 -20.26 -0.49
CA ASP A 124 -12.78 -20.12 -0.97
C ASP A 124 -12.77 -19.13 -2.13
N THR A 125 -12.76 -17.84 -1.79
CA THR A 125 -12.49 -16.80 -2.78
C THR A 125 -11.02 -16.97 -3.18
N PRO A 126 -10.71 -17.27 -4.46
CA PRO A 126 -9.33 -17.48 -4.86
C PRO A 126 -8.49 -16.20 -4.63
N PRO A 127 -7.21 -16.32 -4.27
CA PRO A 127 -6.32 -15.18 -4.14
C PRO A 127 -6.23 -14.39 -5.46
N SER A 128 -6.21 -13.06 -5.34
CA SER A 128 -5.95 -12.15 -6.47
C SER A 128 -4.45 -11.84 -6.52
N VAL A 129 -3.82 -12.01 -7.68
CA VAL A 129 -2.39 -11.76 -7.90
C VAL A 129 -2.24 -10.56 -8.83
N TYR A 130 -1.43 -9.59 -8.43
CA TYR A 130 -1.19 -8.33 -9.14
C TYR A 130 0.23 -8.30 -9.73
N ASP A 131 0.41 -7.51 -10.79
CA ASP A 131 1.67 -7.42 -11.54
C ASP A 131 2.83 -6.90 -10.69
N ASN A 132 2.54 -6.08 -9.68
CA ASN A 132 3.54 -5.59 -8.72
C ASN A 132 3.90 -6.61 -7.63
N GLY A 133 3.66 -7.90 -7.87
CA GLY A 133 4.07 -8.99 -6.99
C GLY A 133 3.22 -9.15 -5.72
N VAL A 134 2.11 -8.42 -5.62
CA VAL A 134 1.20 -8.52 -4.47
C VAL A 134 0.16 -9.60 -4.70
N THR A 135 -0.08 -10.42 -3.68
CA THR A 135 -1.18 -11.39 -3.63
C THR A 135 -2.13 -11.03 -2.49
N LEU A 136 -3.38 -10.69 -2.83
CA LEU A 136 -4.46 -10.46 -1.88
C LEU A 136 -5.32 -11.71 -1.74
N ASP A 137 -5.26 -12.35 -0.57
CA ASP A 137 -6.15 -13.45 -0.20
C ASP A 137 -7.17 -12.97 0.82
N ARG A 138 -8.41 -12.79 0.37
CA ARG A 138 -9.52 -12.32 1.22
C ARG A 138 -10.06 -13.41 2.14
N GLY A 139 -9.93 -14.68 1.76
CA GLY A 139 -10.36 -15.82 2.58
C GLY A 139 -9.42 -16.03 3.76
N ALA A 140 -8.11 -16.03 3.49
CA ALA A 140 -7.08 -16.10 4.51
C ALA A 140 -6.86 -14.78 5.26
N LYS A 141 -7.40 -13.67 4.74
CA LYS A 141 -7.18 -12.30 5.26
C LYS A 141 -5.70 -11.94 5.29
N THR A 142 -5.02 -12.23 4.19
CA THR A 142 -3.58 -11.97 4.03
C THR A 142 -3.29 -11.15 2.79
N LEU A 143 -2.24 -10.33 2.90
CA LEU A 143 -1.64 -9.60 1.80
C LEU A 143 -0.17 -10.00 1.72
N THR A 144 0.22 -10.70 0.67
CA THR A 144 1.58 -11.24 0.50
C THR A 144 2.31 -10.45 -0.58
N PHE A 145 3.49 -9.94 -0.24
CA PHE A 145 4.40 -9.27 -1.15
C PHE A 145 5.48 -10.26 -1.57
N ALA A 146 5.57 -10.58 -2.87
CA ALA A 146 6.62 -11.45 -3.39
C ALA A 146 8.02 -10.87 -3.13
N SER A 147 8.15 -9.56 -3.33
CA SER A 147 9.31 -8.73 -2.98
C SER A 147 8.80 -7.44 -2.37
N LEU A 148 9.40 -7.01 -1.26
CA LEU A 148 9.09 -5.75 -0.58
C LEU A 148 10.41 -5.09 -0.22
N VAL A 149 10.74 -3.98 -0.87
CA VAL A 149 11.92 -3.18 -0.53
C VAL A 149 11.52 -2.17 0.54
N VAL A 150 12.25 -2.15 1.65
CA VAL A 150 12.07 -1.16 2.72
C VAL A 150 13.44 -0.67 3.13
N ASN A 151 13.70 0.64 3.01
CA ASN A 151 14.98 1.27 3.34
C ASN A 151 16.17 0.55 2.67
N GLY A 152 16.04 0.20 1.40
CA GLY A 152 17.05 -0.53 0.63
C GLY A 152 17.22 -2.01 0.98
N VAL A 153 16.41 -2.56 1.90
CA VAL A 153 16.43 -3.98 2.26
C VAL A 153 15.28 -4.70 1.57
N THR A 154 15.61 -5.71 0.75
CA THR A 154 14.61 -6.56 0.10
C THR A 154 14.14 -7.68 1.02
N TYR A 155 12.84 -7.70 1.28
CA TYR A 155 12.15 -8.76 2.00
C TYR A 155 11.32 -9.60 1.04
N THR A 156 11.57 -10.91 0.99
CA THR A 156 10.90 -11.81 0.05
C THR A 156 9.75 -12.57 0.71
N ASN A 157 8.67 -12.75 -0.04
CA ASN A 157 7.48 -13.50 0.35
C ASN A 157 6.91 -13.04 1.72
N THR A 158 6.86 -11.73 1.93
CA THR A 158 6.44 -11.12 3.19
C THR A 158 4.92 -11.09 3.24
N THR A 159 4.33 -11.73 4.25
CA THR A 159 2.86 -11.81 4.40
C THR A 159 2.39 -10.96 5.57
N PHE A 160 1.50 -10.02 5.28
CA PHE A 160 0.81 -9.18 6.24
C PHE A 160 -0.58 -9.76 6.50
N ALA A 161 -1.07 -9.65 7.73
CA ALA A 161 -2.49 -9.83 7.99
C ALA A 161 -3.22 -8.55 7.55
N ILE A 162 -4.36 -8.67 6.86
CA ILE A 162 -5.20 -7.54 6.45
C ILE A 162 -6.54 -7.60 7.17
N THR A 163 -6.87 -6.53 7.90
CA THR A 163 -8.13 -6.43 8.65
C THR A 163 -8.87 -5.17 8.21
N LYS A 164 -10.17 -5.27 7.89
CA LYS A 164 -10.99 -4.10 7.58
C LYS A 164 -11.14 -3.22 8.82
N GLN A 165 -10.91 -1.91 8.70
CA GLN A 165 -11.01 -0.94 9.79
C GLN A 165 -11.72 0.32 9.28
N GLY A 166 -12.98 0.52 9.68
CA GLY A 166 -13.81 1.60 9.14
C GLY A 166 -13.93 1.49 7.61
N ASP A 167 -13.62 2.58 6.92
CA ASP A 167 -13.61 2.66 5.45
C ASP A 167 -12.31 2.12 4.81
N GLY A 168 -11.27 1.87 5.62
CA GLY A 168 -9.96 1.42 5.18
C GLY A 168 -9.57 0.03 5.67
N TYR A 169 -8.27 -0.25 5.66
CA TYR A 169 -7.69 -1.49 6.15
C TYR A 169 -6.53 -1.23 7.11
N LEU A 170 -6.27 -2.20 7.97
CA LEU A 170 -5.07 -2.27 8.79
C LEU A 170 -4.24 -3.47 8.31
N LEU A 171 -3.02 -3.21 7.86
CA LEU A 171 -2.03 -4.23 7.57
C LEU A 171 -1.16 -4.44 8.80
N THR A 172 -0.96 -5.69 9.21
CA THR A 172 -0.09 -6.05 10.32
C THR A 172 1.04 -6.94 9.80
N ALA A 173 2.27 -6.43 9.88
CA ALA A 173 3.49 -7.14 9.51
C ALA A 173 3.79 -8.30 10.49
N PRO A 174 4.62 -9.28 10.09
CA PRO A 174 5.03 -10.39 10.96
C PRO A 174 5.70 -9.97 12.27
N ASP A 175 6.32 -8.80 12.30
CA ASP A 175 6.97 -8.22 13.48
C ASP A 175 6.01 -7.42 14.38
N GLY A 176 4.72 -7.40 14.04
CA GLY A 176 3.65 -6.71 14.76
C GLY A 176 3.49 -5.23 14.41
N LYS A 177 4.32 -4.67 13.52
CA LYS A 177 4.15 -3.29 13.05
C LYS A 177 2.95 -3.17 12.14
N THR A 178 2.33 -1.99 12.13
CA THR A 178 1.07 -1.77 11.43
C THR A 178 1.13 -0.61 10.45
N LEU A 179 0.41 -0.77 9.35
CA LEU A 179 0.16 0.26 8.33
C LEU A 179 -1.34 0.41 8.20
N THR A 180 -1.84 1.63 8.38
CA THR A 180 -3.23 1.96 8.05
C THR A 180 -3.30 2.28 6.58
N VAL A 181 -4.20 1.62 5.85
CA VAL A 181 -4.47 1.82 4.43
C VAL A 181 -5.71 2.70 4.31
N THR A 182 -5.52 3.91 3.80
CA THR A 182 -6.62 4.86 3.55
C THR A 182 -7.07 4.83 2.10
N SER A 183 -6.22 4.36 1.20
CA SER A 183 -6.55 4.14 -0.22
C SER A 183 -5.87 2.86 -0.70
N LEU A 184 -6.65 2.02 -1.38
CA LEU A 184 -6.25 0.76 -1.98
C LEU A 184 -6.94 0.68 -3.33
N ASN A 185 -6.16 0.85 -4.39
CA ASN A 185 -6.64 0.94 -5.76
C ASN A 185 -5.94 -0.09 -6.63
N VAL A 186 -6.60 -0.46 -7.72
CA VAL A 186 -5.98 -1.27 -8.78
C VAL A 186 -5.77 -0.37 -9.97
N MET A 187 -4.52 -0.08 -10.31
CA MET A 187 -4.15 0.75 -11.45
C MET A 187 -3.56 -0.14 -12.54
N GLY A 188 -4.33 -0.36 -13.61
CA GLY A 188 -4.11 -1.46 -14.56
C GLY A 188 -4.29 -2.81 -13.88
N ASN A 189 -3.20 -3.55 -13.64
CA ASN A 189 -3.21 -4.81 -12.87
C ASN A 189 -2.22 -4.78 -11.68
N ALA A 190 -1.81 -3.59 -11.23
CA ALA A 190 -0.99 -3.40 -10.03
C ALA A 190 -1.84 -2.91 -8.86
N LEU A 191 -1.55 -3.40 -7.65
CA LEU A 191 -2.21 -2.95 -6.43
C LEU A 191 -1.45 -1.78 -5.81
N VAL A 192 -1.99 -0.57 -5.95
CA VAL A 192 -1.41 0.65 -5.39
C VAL A 192 -2.10 0.96 -4.08
N MET A 193 -1.31 1.26 -3.05
CA MET A 193 -1.82 1.55 -1.72
C MET A 193 -1.14 2.75 -1.12
N GLN A 194 -1.86 3.46 -0.26
CA GLN A 194 -1.28 4.49 0.60
C GLN A 194 -2.04 4.57 1.90
N GLY A 195 -1.40 5.19 2.88
CA GLY A 195 -2.07 5.61 4.07
C GLY A 195 -1.11 6.12 5.12
N THR A 196 -1.34 5.73 6.37
CA THR A 196 -0.59 6.26 7.51
C THR A 196 0.00 5.17 8.38
N TYR A 197 1.09 5.50 9.08
CA TYR A 197 1.75 4.59 10.01
C TYR A 197 2.28 5.31 11.26
N GLY A 198 2.54 4.52 12.30
CA GLY A 198 3.07 5.00 13.57
C GLY A 198 2.10 5.89 14.37
N SER A 199 2.53 6.31 15.56
CA SER A 199 1.72 7.17 16.45
C SER A 199 1.49 8.58 15.91
N ASN A 200 2.31 9.00 14.95
CA ASN A 200 2.30 10.35 14.40
C ASN A 200 1.50 10.45 13.08
N ASN A 201 0.84 9.36 12.66
CA ASN A 201 0.11 9.27 11.39
C ASN A 201 0.95 9.70 10.17
N LEU A 202 2.20 9.27 10.12
CA LEU A 202 3.10 9.59 9.01
C LEU A 202 2.66 8.87 7.74
N PHE A 203 2.89 9.49 6.58
CA PHE A 203 2.47 8.96 5.29
C PHE A 203 3.31 7.73 4.87
N TRP A 204 2.67 6.80 4.17
CA TRP A 204 3.37 5.77 3.39
C TRP A 204 2.63 5.49 2.09
N SER A 205 3.36 5.00 1.09
CA SER A 205 2.82 4.54 -0.19
C SER A 205 3.48 3.24 -0.63
N TYR A 206 2.72 2.45 -1.38
CA TYR A 206 3.20 1.29 -2.12
C TYR A 206 2.79 1.43 -3.57
N ASN A 207 3.79 1.57 -4.44
CA ASN A 207 3.59 1.93 -5.84
C ASN A 207 3.43 0.70 -6.76
N ARG A 208 3.30 0.94 -8.07
CA ARG A 208 3.23 -0.11 -9.08
C ARG A 208 4.56 -0.85 -9.31
N ALA A 209 5.71 -0.22 -9.04
CA ALA A 209 7.02 -0.88 -9.13
C ALA A 209 7.23 -1.90 -7.98
N GLY A 210 6.37 -1.87 -6.97
CA GLY A 210 6.44 -2.77 -5.83
C GLY A 210 7.34 -2.25 -4.70
N GLU A 211 7.55 -0.94 -4.66
CA GLU A 211 8.35 -0.24 -3.67
C GLU A 211 7.46 0.35 -2.56
N LEU A 212 7.94 0.26 -1.32
CA LEU A 212 7.31 0.87 -0.14
C LEU A 212 8.11 2.11 0.29
N THR A 213 7.48 3.28 0.19
CA THR A 213 8.06 4.54 0.68
C THR A 213 7.43 4.92 2.02
N LEU A 214 8.27 5.31 2.99
CA LEU A 214 7.85 5.74 4.33
C LEU A 214 8.29 7.20 4.55
N ALA A 215 7.33 8.07 4.86
CA ALA A 215 7.62 9.46 5.20
C ALA A 215 8.06 9.58 6.66
N SER A 216 9.12 10.35 6.93
CA SER A 216 9.46 10.81 8.27
C SER A 216 8.62 12.03 8.67
N ALA A 217 8.79 12.54 9.89
CA ALA A 217 8.11 13.76 10.34
C ALA A 217 8.56 15.02 9.56
N ASP A 218 9.77 15.00 9.01
CA ASP A 218 10.38 16.11 8.27
C ASP A 218 10.20 15.96 6.75
N THR A 219 9.57 14.86 6.30
CA THR A 219 9.36 14.58 4.89
C THR A 219 8.19 15.41 4.33
N THR A 220 8.43 16.08 3.20
CA THR A 220 7.38 16.73 2.43
C THR A 220 6.71 15.73 1.50
N VAL A 221 5.37 15.70 1.43
CA VAL A 221 4.63 14.77 0.55
C VAL A 221 3.73 15.57 -0.40
N ILE A 222 3.85 15.31 -1.69
CA ILE A 222 3.08 15.94 -2.77
C ILE A 222 2.40 14.85 -3.60
N ASP A 223 1.07 14.76 -3.55
CA ASP A 223 0.29 13.67 -4.16
C ASP A 223 -0.70 14.21 -5.21
N GLY A 224 -1.14 13.33 -6.11
CA GLY A 224 -2.18 13.55 -7.12
C GLY A 224 -1.68 13.54 -8.56
N ASP A 225 -2.59 13.30 -9.51
CA ASP A 225 -2.28 13.14 -10.94
C ASP A 225 -2.59 14.40 -11.76
N GLY A 226 -1.91 14.56 -12.90
CA GLY A 226 -2.20 15.63 -13.86
C GLY A 226 -1.93 17.04 -13.33
N GLN A 227 -1.09 17.18 -12.31
CA GLN A 227 -0.82 18.44 -11.62
C GLN A 227 0.54 19.03 -12.00
N GLN A 228 0.67 20.34 -11.77
CA GLN A 228 1.99 20.96 -11.63
C GLN A 228 2.45 20.83 -10.17
N LYS A 229 3.64 20.28 -9.96
CA LYS A 229 4.24 20.06 -8.64
C LYS A 229 5.58 20.75 -8.60
N THR A 230 5.84 21.51 -7.54
CA THR A 230 7.08 22.29 -7.43
C THR A 230 7.78 22.02 -6.11
N VAL A 231 9.08 21.79 -6.18
CA VAL A 231 9.99 21.71 -5.04
C VAL A 231 10.97 22.89 -5.13
N ASP A 232 10.61 24.01 -4.50
CA ASP A 232 11.44 25.24 -4.50
C ASP A 232 12.40 25.32 -3.30
N GLY A 233 12.10 24.59 -2.22
CA GLY A 233 13.02 24.42 -1.10
C GLY A 233 13.99 23.28 -1.39
N GLY A 234 15.21 23.36 -0.88
CA GLY A 234 16.12 22.21 -0.94
C GLY A 234 15.50 21.00 -0.25
N SER A 235 15.72 19.81 -0.81
CA SER A 235 15.15 18.55 -0.30
C SER A 235 16.27 17.64 0.16
N THR A 236 16.40 17.42 1.47
CA THR A 236 17.54 16.66 2.01
C THR A 236 17.17 15.55 2.98
N ALA A 237 17.90 14.44 2.92
CA ALA A 237 17.76 13.29 3.83
C ALA A 237 19.11 12.82 4.38
N GLY A 238 19.15 12.43 5.65
CA GLY A 238 20.40 12.23 6.39
C GLY A 238 20.73 10.78 6.79
N GLY A 239 19.73 9.89 6.83
CA GLY A 239 19.88 8.52 7.31
C GLY A 239 19.21 7.47 6.43
N PRO A 240 19.47 6.17 6.70
CA PRO A 240 18.97 5.08 5.86
C PRO A 240 17.45 5.04 5.76
N GLY A 241 16.94 5.21 4.54
CA GLY A 241 15.51 5.24 4.23
C GLY A 241 14.79 6.53 4.63
N ASP A 242 15.51 7.56 5.09
CA ASP A 242 14.94 8.89 5.21
C ASP A 242 14.70 9.45 3.81
N THR A 243 13.56 10.11 3.61
CA THR A 243 13.26 10.79 2.34
C THR A 243 12.94 12.27 2.61
N GLY A 244 13.55 13.19 1.86
CA GLY A 244 13.31 14.63 2.03
C GLY A 244 11.95 15.03 1.48
N THR A 245 11.68 14.72 0.21
CA THR A 245 10.41 15.00 -0.47
C THR A 245 9.95 13.77 -1.22
N ILE A 246 8.67 13.42 -1.10
CA ILE A 246 8.01 12.36 -1.84
C ILE A 246 6.99 13.00 -2.78
N ILE A 247 7.06 12.67 -4.06
CA ILE A 247 6.16 13.13 -5.10
C ILE A 247 5.48 11.91 -5.72
N ASN A 248 4.17 11.78 -5.56
CA ASN A 248 3.41 10.63 -6.05
C ASN A 248 2.35 11.05 -7.06
N GLY A 249 2.20 10.28 -8.13
CA GLY A 249 1.13 10.41 -9.11
C GLY A 249 1.62 10.40 -10.54
N ASP A 250 0.69 10.24 -11.47
CA ASP A 250 0.93 10.11 -12.90
C ASP A 250 0.64 11.43 -13.65
N ASP A 251 1.15 11.57 -14.87
CA ASP A 251 0.87 12.69 -15.79
C ASP A 251 1.20 14.09 -15.23
N ASN A 252 2.16 14.23 -14.31
CA ASN A 252 2.48 15.50 -13.68
C ASN A 252 3.61 16.26 -14.38
N ASP A 253 3.58 17.59 -14.25
CA ASP A 253 4.72 18.47 -14.51
C ASP A 253 5.41 18.76 -13.17
N VAL A 254 6.51 18.05 -12.90
CA VAL A 254 7.27 18.12 -11.66
C VAL A 254 8.48 19.02 -11.87
N ASN A 255 8.55 20.12 -11.14
CA ASN A 255 9.66 21.06 -11.20
C ASN A 255 10.46 21.06 -9.88
N VAL A 256 11.65 20.48 -9.91
CA VAL A 256 12.56 20.40 -8.76
C VAL A 256 13.61 21.50 -8.92
N ASN A 257 13.30 22.69 -8.38
CA ASN A 257 14.18 23.86 -8.47
C ASN A 257 15.20 23.92 -7.32
N GLY A 258 14.83 23.40 -6.14
CA GLY A 258 15.71 23.34 -4.99
C GLY A 258 16.75 22.22 -5.12
N ASP A 259 17.94 22.44 -4.58
CA ASP A 259 18.98 21.39 -4.51
C ASP A 259 18.45 20.16 -3.74
N THR A 260 18.69 18.97 -4.27
CA THR A 260 18.32 17.68 -3.66
C THR A 260 19.58 17.00 -3.14
N GLY A 261 19.55 16.53 -1.90
CA GLY A 261 20.76 16.10 -1.19
C GLY A 261 20.51 14.91 -0.28
N ALA A 262 21.26 13.83 -0.43
CA ALA A 262 21.17 12.70 0.49
C ALA A 262 22.53 12.34 1.10
N THR A 263 22.50 11.91 2.35
CA THR A 263 23.63 11.26 3.00
C THR A 263 23.23 9.97 3.70
N GLY A 264 24.20 9.07 3.92
CA GLY A 264 24.04 7.94 4.84
C GLY A 264 22.91 6.96 4.48
N GLY A 265 22.57 6.79 3.21
CA GLY A 265 21.50 5.89 2.74
C GLY A 265 20.11 6.51 2.61
N GLY A 266 19.99 7.84 2.69
CA GLY A 266 18.72 8.55 2.46
C GLY A 266 18.44 8.86 0.99
N THR A 267 17.24 9.38 0.72
CA THR A 267 16.81 9.88 -0.60
C THR A 267 16.42 11.36 -0.49
N GLY A 268 17.00 12.24 -1.32
CA GLY A 268 16.69 13.67 -1.28
C GLY A 268 15.25 13.92 -1.75
N THR A 269 14.98 13.64 -3.02
CA THR A 269 13.64 13.70 -3.62
C THR A 269 13.32 12.35 -4.24
N ASP A 270 12.18 11.77 -3.88
CA ASP A 270 11.63 10.54 -4.45
C ASP A 270 10.41 10.91 -5.31
N VAL A 271 10.42 10.52 -6.59
CA VAL A 271 9.33 10.73 -7.53
C VAL A 271 8.79 9.39 -8.02
N ASN A 272 7.54 9.09 -7.65
CA ASN A 272 6.84 7.87 -8.00
C ASN A 272 5.66 8.14 -8.94
N GLY A 273 5.71 7.58 -10.13
CA GLY A 273 4.61 7.64 -11.09
C GLY A 273 5.07 7.59 -12.54
N ASN A 274 4.11 7.46 -13.44
CA ASN A 274 4.36 7.31 -14.87
C ASN A 274 4.03 8.59 -15.63
N ASP A 275 4.58 8.68 -16.83
CA ASP A 275 4.26 9.72 -17.80
C ASP A 275 4.44 11.16 -17.24
N ASN A 276 5.29 11.31 -16.22
CA ASN A 276 5.60 12.62 -15.65
C ASN A 276 6.66 13.33 -16.50
N THR A 277 6.51 14.64 -16.63
CA THR A 277 7.59 15.52 -17.09
C THR A 277 8.32 16.04 -15.85
N ILE A 278 9.56 15.64 -15.64
CA ILE A 278 10.36 15.97 -14.46
C ILE A 278 11.47 16.93 -14.86
N ASN A 279 11.29 18.20 -14.53
CA ASN A 279 12.27 19.26 -14.73
C ASN A 279 13.12 19.41 -13.47
N ASN A 280 14.31 18.82 -13.49
CA ASN A 280 15.21 18.82 -12.35
C ASN A 280 16.32 19.87 -12.54
N GLY A 281 16.05 21.06 -12.01
CA GLY A 281 16.93 22.22 -12.09
C GLY A 281 17.87 22.40 -10.90
N GLY A 282 17.51 21.85 -9.73
CA GLY A 282 18.38 21.80 -8.56
C GLY A 282 19.53 20.81 -8.75
N ASN A 283 20.64 21.02 -8.04
CA ASN A 283 21.72 20.04 -8.03
C ASN A 283 21.31 18.81 -7.23
N ASN A 284 21.69 17.64 -7.72
CA ASN A 284 21.41 16.34 -7.11
C ASN A 284 22.69 15.76 -6.53
N THR A 285 22.80 15.76 -5.20
CA THR A 285 23.98 15.30 -4.49
C THR A 285 23.67 14.10 -3.61
N ALA A 286 24.48 13.06 -3.70
CA ALA A 286 24.41 11.91 -2.81
C ALA A 286 25.78 11.58 -2.24
N ASP A 287 25.89 11.50 -0.91
CA ASP A 287 27.11 11.17 -0.20
C ASP A 287 26.94 9.97 0.74
N GLY A 288 27.52 8.84 0.35
CA GLY A 288 27.50 7.59 1.10
C GLY A 288 26.71 6.49 0.40
N ALA A 289 27.04 5.25 0.75
CA ALA A 289 26.45 4.06 0.16
C ALA A 289 24.92 4.05 0.31
N GLY A 290 24.22 3.85 -0.81
CA GLY A 290 22.77 3.78 -0.88
C GLY A 290 22.06 5.13 -0.76
N SER A 291 22.80 6.25 -0.78
CA SER A 291 22.18 7.56 -0.88
C SER A 291 21.81 7.89 -2.33
N THR A 292 20.65 8.52 -2.52
CA THR A 292 20.20 9.02 -3.82
C THR A 292 19.78 10.49 -3.72
N GLY A 293 20.28 11.36 -4.59
CA GLY A 293 19.89 12.78 -4.60
C GLY A 293 18.44 12.94 -5.05
N THR A 294 18.18 12.63 -6.32
CA THR A 294 16.82 12.47 -6.88
C THR A 294 16.63 11.04 -7.35
N ASP A 295 15.59 10.37 -6.87
CA ASP A 295 15.20 9.03 -7.26
C ASP A 295 13.87 9.08 -8.01
N VAL A 296 13.79 8.41 -9.16
CA VAL A 296 12.60 8.39 -10.00
C VAL A 296 12.21 6.96 -10.29
N THR A 297 11.01 6.58 -9.86
CA THR A 297 10.45 5.25 -10.10
C THR A 297 9.18 5.36 -10.94
N GLY A 298 9.20 4.78 -12.13
CA GLY A 298 8.05 4.71 -13.03
C GLY A 298 8.42 4.64 -14.51
N ASP A 299 7.42 4.39 -15.35
CA ASP A 299 7.58 4.21 -16.79
C ASP A 299 7.21 5.48 -17.57
N GLY A 300 7.79 5.67 -18.76
CA GLY A 300 7.38 6.71 -19.71
C GLY A 300 7.65 8.15 -19.28
N ASN A 301 8.45 8.38 -18.23
CA ASN A 301 8.76 9.72 -17.76
C ASN A 301 9.73 10.46 -18.70
N ASP A 302 9.56 11.77 -18.84
CA ASP A 302 10.51 12.67 -19.49
C ASP A 302 11.29 13.46 -18.43
N ILE A 303 12.54 13.08 -18.21
CA ILE A 303 13.40 13.54 -17.11
C ILE A 303 14.46 14.50 -17.67
N ASN A 304 14.33 15.78 -17.34
CA ASN A 304 15.22 16.86 -17.76
C ASN A 304 16.12 17.29 -16.61
N ASN A 305 17.29 16.66 -16.50
CA ASN A 305 18.31 16.98 -15.50
C ASN A 305 19.20 18.12 -15.98
N THR A 306 18.84 19.34 -15.59
CA THR A 306 19.63 20.55 -15.90
C THR A 306 20.56 20.96 -14.77
N GLY A 307 20.26 20.57 -13.52
CA GLY A 307 21.19 20.65 -12.40
C GLY A 307 22.26 19.56 -12.43
N ASP A 308 23.36 19.77 -11.71
CA ASP A 308 24.47 18.82 -11.66
C ASP A 308 24.08 17.56 -10.87
N ASN A 309 24.44 16.37 -11.37
CA ASN A 309 24.25 15.08 -10.70
C ASN A 309 25.58 14.57 -10.14
N SER A 310 25.70 14.44 -8.82
CA SER A 310 26.94 14.11 -8.13
C SER A 310 26.77 13.00 -7.09
N GLY A 311 27.39 11.85 -7.35
CA GLY A 311 27.54 10.77 -6.37
C GLY A 311 28.93 10.75 -5.72
N THR A 312 28.99 10.62 -4.40
CA THR A 312 30.23 10.42 -3.64
C THR A 312 30.12 9.26 -2.64
N ASN A 313 31.25 8.60 -2.36
CA ASN A 313 31.34 7.53 -1.36
C ASN A 313 30.29 6.40 -1.49
N GLY A 314 29.92 6.02 -2.73
CA GLY A 314 28.91 5.00 -3.01
C GLY A 314 27.49 5.52 -3.21
N GLY A 315 27.31 6.85 -3.33
CA GLY A 315 26.01 7.48 -3.59
C GLY A 315 25.71 7.67 -5.08
N THR A 316 24.43 7.84 -5.39
CA THR A 316 23.88 8.07 -6.73
C THR A 316 23.30 9.49 -6.82
N GLY A 317 23.81 10.34 -7.72
CA GLY A 317 23.25 11.69 -7.90
C GLY A 317 21.77 11.65 -8.29
N THR A 318 21.48 11.04 -9.44
CA THR A 318 20.12 10.80 -9.93
C THR A 318 19.91 9.33 -10.28
N GLY A 319 18.94 8.69 -9.64
CA GLY A 319 18.51 7.32 -9.93
C GLY A 319 17.22 7.32 -10.76
N VAL A 320 17.12 6.40 -11.72
CA VAL A 320 15.89 6.18 -12.50
C VAL A 320 15.65 4.68 -12.62
N ASP A 321 14.51 4.21 -12.12
CA ASP A 321 14.05 2.83 -12.28
C ASP A 321 12.69 2.77 -12.99
N GLY A 322 12.70 2.18 -14.17
CA GLY A 322 11.50 1.97 -14.98
C GLY A 322 11.80 1.90 -16.46
N ASN A 323 10.76 1.73 -17.26
CA ASN A 323 10.87 1.45 -18.69
C ASN A 323 10.46 2.63 -19.54
N ASP A 324 10.97 2.68 -20.76
CA ASP A 324 10.57 3.65 -21.79
C ASP A 324 10.67 5.13 -21.34
N ASN A 325 11.53 5.41 -20.36
CA ASN A 325 11.80 6.77 -19.89
C ASN A 325 12.75 7.50 -20.86
N THR A 326 12.55 8.80 -21.03
CA THR A 326 13.49 9.68 -21.72
C THR A 326 14.28 10.48 -20.69
N ILE A 327 15.61 10.39 -20.71
CA ILE A 327 16.49 11.05 -19.74
C ILE A 327 17.42 12.02 -20.47
N ASN A 328 17.20 13.31 -20.30
CA ASN A 328 18.03 14.39 -20.81
C ASN A 328 18.96 14.90 -19.70
N ASN A 329 20.21 14.47 -19.72
CA ASN A 329 21.24 14.92 -18.78
C ASN A 329 22.01 16.10 -19.39
N GLY A 330 21.58 17.32 -19.05
CA GLY A 330 22.24 18.57 -19.42
C GLY A 330 23.25 19.06 -18.39
N GLY A 331 22.99 18.82 -17.11
CA GLY A 331 23.92 19.13 -16.01
C GLY A 331 25.14 18.22 -15.97
N LYS A 332 26.14 18.59 -15.18
CA LYS A 332 27.36 17.80 -15.03
C LYS A 332 27.08 16.49 -14.30
N ASN A 333 27.61 15.38 -14.77
CA ASN A 333 27.52 14.08 -14.10
C ASN A 333 28.87 13.72 -13.47
N THR A 334 28.95 13.77 -12.15
CA THR A 334 30.17 13.42 -11.41
C THR A 334 29.97 12.22 -10.49
N ALA A 335 30.99 11.38 -10.45
CA ALA A 335 31.07 10.27 -9.50
C ALA A 335 32.46 10.22 -8.88
N ASP A 336 32.53 10.25 -7.55
CA ASP A 336 33.78 10.14 -6.80
C ASP A 336 33.72 9.03 -5.74
N GLY A 337 34.60 8.04 -5.85
CA GLY A 337 34.65 6.89 -4.94
C GLY A 337 33.97 5.64 -5.49
N GLU A 338 34.39 4.49 -4.98
CA GLU A 338 33.90 3.18 -5.43
C GLU A 338 32.39 3.06 -5.22
N GLY A 339 31.68 2.63 -6.28
CA GLY A 339 30.23 2.46 -6.27
C GLY A 339 29.43 3.75 -6.45
N SER A 340 30.07 4.93 -6.50
CA SER A 340 29.38 6.19 -6.77
C SER A 340 28.93 6.28 -8.22
N THR A 341 27.74 6.84 -8.45
CA THR A 341 27.21 7.14 -9.78
C THR A 341 26.71 8.58 -9.90
N GLY A 342 26.91 9.19 -11.06
CA GLY A 342 26.32 10.51 -11.35
C GLY A 342 24.84 10.35 -11.66
N THR A 343 24.54 9.58 -12.71
CA THR A 343 23.18 9.16 -13.06
C THR A 343 23.18 7.66 -13.29
N ASP A 344 22.25 6.95 -12.66
CA ASP A 344 22.08 5.50 -12.83
C ASP A 344 20.66 5.20 -13.34
N VAL A 345 20.56 4.41 -14.40
CA VAL A 345 19.29 4.10 -15.06
C VAL A 345 19.10 2.58 -15.22
N THR A 346 18.02 2.08 -14.62
CA THR A 346 17.57 0.68 -14.72
C THR A 346 16.24 0.58 -15.46
N GLY A 347 15.84 -0.64 -15.82
CA GLY A 347 14.70 -0.93 -16.69
C GLY A 347 15.07 -1.06 -18.18
N ASP A 348 14.07 -1.25 -19.03
CA ASP A 348 14.22 -1.51 -20.47
C ASP A 348 13.68 -0.35 -21.33
N GLY A 349 14.26 -0.10 -22.51
CA GLY A 349 13.67 0.82 -23.49
C GLY A 349 13.85 2.31 -23.18
N ASN A 350 14.62 2.67 -22.15
CA ASN A 350 14.95 4.05 -21.84
C ASN A 350 15.86 4.67 -22.91
N ASP A 351 15.61 5.95 -23.21
CA ASP A 351 16.41 6.77 -24.10
C ASP A 351 17.21 7.81 -23.29
N ILE A 352 18.53 7.70 -23.32
CA ILE A 352 19.41 8.55 -22.50
C ILE A 352 20.21 9.47 -23.42
N ASN A 353 19.94 10.77 -23.28
CA ASN A 353 20.63 11.85 -23.99
C ASN A 353 21.50 12.64 -23.01
N ASN A 354 22.80 12.36 -23.06
CA ASN A 354 23.76 12.99 -22.17
C ASN A 354 24.58 14.09 -22.89
N THR A 355 24.19 15.34 -22.64
CA THR A 355 24.86 16.52 -23.19
C THR A 355 25.80 17.19 -22.18
N GLY A 356 25.69 16.85 -20.90
CA GLY A 356 26.53 17.37 -19.82
C GLY A 356 27.95 16.82 -19.79
N ASP A 357 28.81 17.49 -19.02
CA ASP A 357 30.18 17.07 -18.74
C ASP A 357 30.19 15.86 -17.78
N ASN A 358 31.01 14.85 -18.06
CA ASN A 358 31.14 13.67 -17.21
C ASN A 358 32.49 13.63 -16.50
N GLY A 359 32.48 13.33 -15.20
CA GLY A 359 33.68 13.10 -14.41
C GLY A 359 33.54 11.86 -13.53
N ALA A 360 34.54 10.98 -13.57
CA ALA A 360 34.60 9.81 -12.70
C ALA A 360 35.99 9.72 -12.07
N THR A 361 36.05 9.64 -10.74
CA THR A 361 37.30 9.52 -9.97
C THR A 361 37.19 8.44 -8.90
N ASN A 362 38.34 7.93 -8.46
CA ASN A 362 38.45 7.02 -7.31
C ASN A 362 37.54 5.77 -7.37
N GLY A 363 37.26 5.25 -8.57
CA GLY A 363 36.40 4.06 -8.75
C GLY A 363 34.91 4.37 -8.96
N GLY A 364 34.53 5.64 -9.05
CA GLY A 364 33.18 6.05 -9.44
C GLY A 364 32.90 5.77 -10.91
N THR A 365 31.62 5.70 -11.25
CA THR A 365 31.15 5.56 -12.63
C THR A 365 30.25 6.74 -12.96
N ALA A 366 30.41 7.39 -14.11
CA ALA A 366 29.61 8.59 -14.41
C ALA A 366 28.17 8.18 -14.82
N PRO A 367 27.63 8.40 -16.05
CA PRO A 367 26.31 7.84 -16.34
C PRO A 367 26.42 6.34 -16.63
N THR A 368 25.54 5.54 -16.01
CA THR A 368 25.41 4.09 -16.21
C THR A 368 24.00 3.73 -16.64
N ALA A 369 23.87 2.69 -17.47
CA ALA A 369 22.58 2.04 -17.66
C ALA A 369 22.70 0.56 -18.06
N ALA A 370 21.58 -0.15 -17.93
CA ALA A 370 21.36 -1.52 -18.35
C ALA A 370 21.63 -1.74 -19.86
N PRO A 371 21.83 -2.99 -20.33
CA PRO A 371 22.27 -3.28 -21.71
C PRO A 371 21.22 -3.08 -22.81
N ALA A 372 19.96 -2.74 -22.50
CA ALA A 372 18.85 -2.61 -23.46
C ALA A 372 18.40 -1.14 -23.67
N GLN A 373 19.35 -0.20 -23.73
CA GLN A 373 19.08 1.25 -23.76
C GLN A 373 19.58 1.92 -25.04
N THR A 374 18.90 2.98 -25.48
CA THR A 374 19.42 3.88 -26.52
C THR A 374 20.21 5.01 -25.88
N TRP A 375 21.39 5.29 -26.42
CA TRP A 375 22.31 6.28 -25.88
C TRP A 375 22.77 7.26 -26.95
N THR A 376 22.64 8.55 -26.64
CA THR A 376 23.24 9.63 -27.42
C THR A 376 24.12 10.51 -26.52
N ALA A 377 25.36 10.78 -26.95
CA ALA A 377 26.32 11.59 -26.20
C ALA A 377 27.08 12.53 -27.15
N THR A 378 27.20 13.81 -26.78
CA THR A 378 27.84 14.84 -27.62
C THR A 378 29.23 15.27 -27.15
N ALA A 379 29.73 14.77 -26.02
CA ALA A 379 31.03 15.15 -25.47
C ALA A 379 32.01 13.96 -25.34
N THR A 380 33.30 14.27 -25.22
CA THR A 380 34.39 13.31 -25.02
C THR A 380 34.20 12.56 -23.70
N GLN A 381 33.54 11.39 -23.73
CA GLN A 381 33.06 10.72 -22.50
C GLN A 381 33.69 9.34 -22.30
N LEU A 382 34.20 9.10 -21.08
CA LEU A 382 34.41 7.77 -20.52
C LEU A 382 33.03 7.21 -20.17
N ILE A 383 32.50 6.37 -21.05
CA ILE A 383 31.23 5.67 -20.86
C ILE A 383 31.58 4.24 -20.41
N THR A 384 31.13 3.86 -19.21
CA THR A 384 31.19 2.46 -18.76
C THR A 384 29.79 1.87 -18.94
N VAL A 385 29.55 1.25 -20.10
CA VAL A 385 28.37 0.39 -20.27
C VAL A 385 28.60 -0.85 -19.41
N ALA A 386 27.61 -1.27 -18.62
CA ALA A 386 27.65 -2.52 -17.87
C ALA A 386 27.66 -3.72 -18.84
N THR A 387 28.82 -4.05 -19.41
CA THR A 387 28.97 -5.20 -20.29
C THR A 387 28.99 -6.47 -19.45
N THR A 388 27.99 -7.33 -19.61
CA THR A 388 28.26 -8.76 -19.52
C THR A 388 29.28 -9.09 -20.63
N PRO A 389 30.29 -9.96 -20.39
CA PRO A 389 31.35 -10.17 -21.37
C PRO A 389 30.74 -10.72 -22.66
N PRO A 390 31.03 -10.12 -23.84
CA PRO A 390 30.51 -10.63 -25.10
C PRO A 390 31.06 -12.05 -25.29
N THR A 391 30.17 -12.99 -25.61
CA THR A 391 30.57 -14.29 -26.12
C THR A 391 31.34 -14.01 -27.42
N VAL A 392 32.66 -14.13 -27.38
CA VAL A 392 33.51 -13.97 -28.56
C VAL A 392 33.16 -15.10 -29.52
N GLN A 393 32.34 -14.82 -30.52
CA GLN A 393 32.17 -15.71 -31.66
C GLN A 393 33.49 -15.66 -32.44
N ALA A 394 34.30 -16.73 -32.32
CA ALA A 394 35.54 -16.86 -33.06
C ALA A 394 35.28 -16.75 -34.58
N PRO A 395 36.13 -16.05 -35.35
CA PRO A 395 35.93 -15.91 -36.78
C PRO A 395 35.99 -17.28 -37.47
N PRO A 396 35.23 -17.49 -38.57
CA PRO A 396 35.26 -18.75 -39.30
C PRO A 396 36.68 -18.97 -39.85
N VAL A 397 37.23 -20.14 -39.55
CA VAL A 397 38.47 -20.64 -40.14
C VAL A 397 38.25 -20.70 -41.65
N GLN A 398 38.94 -19.83 -42.40
CA GLN A 398 39.04 -20.01 -43.85
C GLN A 398 39.93 -21.23 -44.11
N THR A 399 39.37 -22.18 -44.86
CA THR A 399 39.92 -23.49 -45.24
C THR A 399 41.14 -23.40 -46.12
#